data_AF-A0A9E3RT11-F1
#
_entry.id   AF-A0A9E3RT11-F1
#
_cell.length_a   1.000
_cell.length_b   1.000
_cell.length_c   1.000
_cell.angle_alpha   90.00
_cell.angle_beta   90.00
_cell.angle_gamma   90.00
#
_symmetry.space_group_name_H-M   'P 1'
#
loop_
_entity.id
_entity.type
_entity.pdbx_description
1 polymer ?
#
loop_
_entity_poly.entity_id
_entity_poly.type
_entity_poly.pdbx_seq_one_letter_code
_entity_poly.pdbx_strand_id
1 'polypeptide(L)'
;MAVIGGLLAFGIAQTVVENKVEWSQSVTQIDSAEKLDAFVAEAQGQPVLVDFYATWCPPCRAMSPNVNTIALEGSRVAVVDIDLAPDLAERHQVESVPTLLIFREGKVVRMEVGYHSTDELRALLKG
;
A
#
# COMPACT_ATOMS: atom_id res chain seq x y z
N MET A 1 -24.57 42.89 -28.96
CA MET A 1 -23.31 42.14 -29.11
C MET A 1 -23.16 41.27 -27.88
N ALA A 2 -23.20 39.95 -28.04
CA ALA A 2 -23.20 38.99 -26.95
C ALA A 2 -21.81 38.92 -26.31
N VAL A 3 -21.73 39.22 -25.01
CA VAL A 3 -20.54 38.96 -24.18
C VAL A 3 -20.53 37.48 -23.83
N ILE A 4 -19.73 36.72 -24.59
CA ILE A 4 -19.24 35.38 -24.28
C ILE A 4 -18.45 35.54 -22.96
N GLY A 5 -18.80 34.92 -21.84
CA GLY A 5 -18.92 33.48 -21.66
C GLY A 5 -17.79 33.10 -20.69
N GLY A 6 -18.16 32.82 -19.44
CA GLY A 6 -17.26 32.69 -18.30
C GLY A 6 -16.10 31.71 -18.53
N LEU A 7 -14.89 32.20 -18.37
CA LEU A 7 -13.74 31.36 -18.06
C LEU A 7 -13.90 30.92 -16.60
N LEU A 8 -14.59 29.80 -16.39
CA LEU A 8 -14.36 28.96 -15.22
C LEU A 8 -12.91 28.48 -15.34
N ALA A 9 -11.99 29.24 -14.77
CA ALA A 9 -10.73 28.70 -14.32
C ALA A 9 -11.07 27.72 -13.19
N PHE A 10 -11.57 26.53 -13.56
CA PHE A 10 -11.38 25.34 -12.75
C PHE A 10 -9.87 25.25 -12.58
N GLY A 11 -9.42 25.67 -11.40
CA GLY A 11 -8.03 25.54 -11.01
C GLY A 11 -7.63 24.10 -11.18
N ILE A 12 -6.83 23.82 -12.22
CA ILE A 12 -5.93 22.68 -12.22
C ILE A 12 -4.78 22.98 -11.27
N ALA A 13 -5.13 23.20 -10.00
CA ALA A 13 -4.21 23.16 -8.88
C ALA A 13 -4.08 21.69 -8.44
N GLN A 14 -3.58 20.81 -9.32
CA GLN A 14 -3.15 19.45 -8.95
C GLN A 14 -1.99 18.98 -9.83
N THR A 15 -0.93 19.78 -9.93
CA THR A 15 0.40 19.24 -10.26
C THR A 15 1.43 19.79 -9.29
N VAL A 16 1.08 19.76 -8.00
CA VAL A 16 2.09 19.66 -6.96
C VAL A 16 2.32 18.16 -6.80
N VAL A 17 3.42 17.66 -7.37
CA VAL A 17 4.00 16.37 -6.99
C VAL A 17 4.43 16.52 -5.55
N GLU A 18 3.49 16.33 -4.63
CA GLU A 18 3.82 16.21 -3.23
C GLU A 18 4.44 14.82 -3.06
N ASN A 19 5.55 14.72 -2.34
CA ASN A 19 6.28 13.47 -2.06
C ASN A 19 5.41 12.47 -1.26
N LYS A 20 4.32 11.99 -1.84
CA LYS A 20 3.32 11.11 -1.24
C LYS A 20 3.28 9.82 -2.05
N VAL A 21 3.18 8.70 -1.33
CA VAL A 21 2.93 7.41 -1.96
C VAL A 21 1.43 7.35 -2.26
N GLU A 22 1.08 7.20 -3.53
CA GLU A 22 -0.34 7.15 -3.94
C GLU A 22 -0.85 5.71 -3.92
N TRP A 23 -1.98 5.50 -3.26
CA TRP A 23 -2.62 4.19 -3.14
C TRP A 23 -3.95 4.19 -3.87
N SER A 24 -4.25 3.09 -4.54
CA SER A 24 -5.56 2.90 -5.19
C SER A 24 -6.65 2.70 -4.14
N GLN A 25 -7.92 2.86 -4.53
CA GLN A 25 -9.08 2.62 -3.67
C GLN A 25 -9.18 1.17 -3.13
N SER A 26 -8.44 0.23 -3.73
CA SER A 26 -8.41 -1.19 -3.35
C SER A 26 -7.33 -1.51 -2.31
N VAL A 27 -6.46 -0.55 -1.98
CA VAL A 27 -5.41 -0.70 -0.97
C VAL A 27 -5.90 -0.13 0.36
N THR A 28 -5.75 -0.90 1.45
CA THR A 28 -6.18 -0.49 2.79
C THR A 28 -5.01 0.06 3.60
N GLN A 29 -5.07 1.33 4.02
CA GLN A 29 -4.09 1.88 4.96
C GLN A 29 -4.36 1.34 6.38
N ILE A 30 -3.34 0.78 7.01
CA ILE A 30 -3.36 0.26 8.37
C ILE A 30 -2.48 1.15 9.26
N ASP A 31 -3.00 1.49 10.43
CA ASP A 31 -2.40 2.42 11.41
C ASP A 31 -2.35 1.82 12.83
N SER A 32 -2.91 0.63 13.03
CA SER A 32 -3.07 0.02 14.34
C SER A 32 -3.15 -1.50 14.24
N ALA A 33 -2.74 -2.16 15.32
CA ALA A 33 -2.77 -3.62 15.46
C ALA A 33 -4.17 -4.20 15.28
N GLU A 34 -5.18 -3.62 15.94
CA GLU A 34 -6.56 -4.10 15.86
C GLU A 34 -7.07 -4.09 14.42
N LYS A 35 -6.78 -3.02 13.68
CA LYS A 35 -7.16 -2.90 12.27
C LYS A 35 -6.44 -3.90 11.39
N LEU A 36 -5.15 -4.16 11.66
CA LEU A 36 -4.40 -5.20 10.97
C LEU A 36 -5.01 -6.59 11.22
N ASP A 37 -5.26 -6.92 12.49
CA ASP A 37 -5.80 -8.22 12.90
C ASP A 37 -7.18 -8.45 12.28
N ALA A 38 -8.05 -7.43 12.28
CA ALA A 38 -9.35 -7.48 11.62
C ALA A 38 -9.21 -7.66 10.10
N PHE A 39 -8.34 -6.88 9.46
CA PHE A 39 -8.14 -6.95 8.01
C PHE A 39 -7.65 -8.33 7.56
N VAL A 40 -6.77 -8.97 8.33
CA VAL A 40 -6.29 -10.33 8.06
C VAL A 40 -7.35 -11.38 8.36
N ALA A 41 -8.11 -11.24 9.45
CA ALA A 41 -9.18 -12.18 9.81
C ALA A 41 -10.30 -12.24 8.75
N GLU A 42 -10.60 -11.11 8.11
CA GLU A 42 -11.58 -10.98 7.04
C GLU A 42 -11.13 -11.53 5.68
N ALA A 43 -9.91 -12.07 5.57
CA ALA A 43 -9.37 -12.51 4.28
C ALA A 43 -10.06 -13.75 3.67
N GLN A 44 -10.91 -14.46 4.43
CA GLN A 44 -11.70 -15.60 3.94
C GLN A 44 -10.86 -16.67 3.18
N GLY A 45 -9.63 -16.91 3.64
CA GLY A 45 -8.71 -17.87 3.02
C GLY A 45 -7.86 -17.30 1.87
N GLN A 46 -8.12 -16.05 1.45
CA GLN A 46 -7.23 -15.34 0.54
C GLN A 46 -5.92 -14.95 1.26
N PRO A 47 -4.77 -15.01 0.59
CA PRO A 47 -3.54 -14.42 1.12
C PRO A 47 -3.66 -12.90 1.22
N VAL A 48 -3.08 -12.34 2.26
CA VAL A 48 -2.99 -10.89 2.46
C VAL A 48 -1.55 -10.44 2.32
N LEU A 49 -1.32 -9.42 1.51
CA LEU A 49 -0.04 -8.73 1.43
C LEU A 49 -0.10 -7.45 2.24
N VAL A 50 0.89 -7.22 3.10
CA VAL A 50 1.05 -5.99 3.88
C VAL A 50 2.40 -5.38 3.52
N ASP A 51 2.39 -4.18 2.93
CA ASP A 51 3.59 -3.42 2.58
C ASP A 51 3.91 -2.37 3.66
N PHE A 52 5.00 -2.59 4.38
CA PHE A 52 5.57 -1.62 5.31
C PHE A 52 6.46 -0.66 4.53
N TYR A 53 6.05 0.60 4.49
CA TYR A 53 6.66 1.64 3.68
C TYR A 53 6.95 2.90 4.51
N ALA A 54 7.65 3.84 3.89
CA ALA A 54 7.76 5.21 4.38
C ALA A 54 7.63 6.21 3.23
N THR A 55 7.10 7.41 3.49
CA THR A 55 6.92 8.44 2.45
C THR A 55 8.26 8.95 1.88
N TRP A 56 9.29 8.98 2.71
CA TRP A 56 10.65 9.41 2.33
C TRP A 56 11.40 8.35 1.53
N CYS A 57 10.97 7.08 1.54
CA CYS A 57 11.63 5.95 0.89
C CYS A 57 11.40 5.94 -0.64
N PRO A 58 12.44 6.19 -1.48
CA PRO A 58 12.28 6.20 -2.94
C PRO A 58 11.91 4.83 -3.54
N PRO A 59 12.51 3.69 -3.12
CA PRO A 59 12.08 2.37 -3.60
C PRO A 59 10.61 2.07 -3.29
N CYS A 60 10.10 2.52 -2.15
CA CYS A 60 8.69 2.37 -1.76
C CYS A 60 7.77 3.12 -2.74
N ARG A 61 8.10 4.37 -3.07
CA ARG A 61 7.37 5.14 -4.09
C ARG A 61 7.40 4.46 -5.46
N ALA A 62 8.52 3.85 -5.84
CA ALA A 62 8.63 3.11 -7.09
C ALA A 62 7.82 1.80 -7.09
N MET A 63 7.62 1.18 -5.92
CA MET A 63 6.89 -0.09 -5.78
C MET A 63 5.35 0.11 -5.71
N SER A 64 4.88 1.27 -5.28
CA SER A 64 3.44 1.57 -5.14
C SER A 64 2.60 1.26 -6.39
N PRO A 65 3.02 1.57 -7.64
CA PRO A 65 2.27 1.17 -8.84
C PRO A 65 2.09 -0.35 -8.98
N ASN A 66 3.06 -1.13 -8.53
CA ASN A 66 3.01 -2.60 -8.58
C ASN A 66 2.01 -3.14 -7.55
N VAL A 67 2.08 -2.60 -6.33
CA VAL A 67 1.16 -2.92 -5.22
C VAL A 67 -0.28 -2.51 -5.58
N ASN A 68 -0.47 -1.34 -6.18
CA ASN A 68 -1.76 -0.89 -6.68
C ASN A 68 -2.32 -1.83 -7.75
N THR A 69 -1.47 -2.31 -8.67
CA THR A 69 -1.88 -3.22 -9.74
C THR A 69 -2.44 -4.52 -9.19
N ILE A 70 -1.73 -5.19 -8.27
CA ILE A 70 -2.22 -6.45 -7.68
C ILE A 70 -3.49 -6.25 -6.85
N ALA A 71 -3.65 -5.08 -6.20
CA ALA A 71 -4.84 -4.75 -5.44
C ALA A 71 -6.06 -4.56 -6.37
N LEU A 72 -5.87 -3.88 -7.50
CA LEU A 72 -6.89 -3.73 -8.54
C LEU A 72 -7.25 -5.05 -9.23
N GLU A 73 -6.32 -6.01 -9.27
CA GLU A 73 -6.56 -7.39 -9.73
C GLU A 73 -7.34 -8.24 -8.71
N GLY A 74 -7.67 -7.68 -7.54
CA GLY A 74 -8.46 -8.34 -6.50
C GLY A 74 -7.65 -9.01 -5.39
N SER A 75 -6.32 -8.78 -5.34
CA SER A 75 -5.51 -9.22 -4.21
C SER A 75 -5.86 -8.39 -2.97
N ARG A 76 -5.90 -9.04 -1.80
CA ARG A 76 -6.14 -8.34 -0.54
C ARG A 76 -4.83 -7.69 -0.05
N VAL A 77 -4.78 -6.37 -0.14
CA VAL A 77 -3.56 -5.59 0.10
C VAL A 77 -3.79 -4.53 1.17
N ALA A 78 -2.87 -4.46 2.12
CA ALA A 78 -2.75 -3.39 3.08
C ALA A 78 -1.37 -2.74 3.02
N VAL A 79 -1.29 -1.51 3.50
CA VAL A 79 -0.05 -0.73 3.60
C VAL A 79 0.06 -0.15 5.00
N VAL A 80 1.28 -0.12 5.53
CA VAL A 80 1.59 0.41 6.87
C VAL A 80 2.71 1.44 6.70
N ASP A 81 2.44 2.68 7.09
CA ASP A 81 3.49 3.70 7.17
C ASP A 81 4.23 3.52 8.50
N ILE A 82 5.52 3.22 8.44
CA ILE A 82 6.34 2.96 9.63
C ILE A 82 6.50 4.19 10.53
N ASP A 83 6.37 5.40 9.98
CA ASP A 83 6.46 6.64 10.75
C ASP A 83 5.15 6.91 11.52
N LEU A 84 4.02 6.43 11.00
CA LEU A 84 2.70 6.59 11.61
C LEU A 84 2.32 5.44 12.55
N ALA A 85 2.83 4.24 12.30
CA ALA A 85 2.57 3.05 13.09
C ALA A 85 3.86 2.30 13.50
N PRO A 86 4.77 2.96 14.26
CA PRO A 86 6.05 2.37 14.64
C PRO A 86 5.88 1.08 15.46
N ASP A 87 4.85 0.99 16.31
CA ASP A 87 4.57 -0.20 17.11
C ASP A 87 4.25 -1.43 16.24
N LEU A 88 3.66 -1.24 15.05
CA LEU A 88 3.41 -2.33 14.10
C LEU A 88 4.71 -2.79 13.45
N ALA A 89 5.57 -1.85 13.07
CA ALA A 89 6.88 -2.16 12.51
C ALA A 89 7.72 -2.94 13.52
N GLU A 90 7.77 -2.50 14.78
CA GLU A 90 8.48 -3.18 15.87
C GLU A 90 7.92 -4.59 16.11
N ARG A 91 6.60 -4.73 16.25
CA ARG A 91 5.93 -6.02 16.48
C ARG A 91 6.29 -7.06 15.42
N HIS A 92 6.40 -6.63 14.17
CA HIS A 92 6.72 -7.50 13.04
C HIS A 92 8.21 -7.53 12.69
N GLN A 93 9.07 -6.93 13.53
CA GLN A 93 10.52 -6.88 13.34
C GLN A 93 10.93 -6.29 11.98
N VAL A 94 10.20 -5.26 11.53
CA VAL A 94 10.49 -4.53 10.29
C VAL A 94 11.63 -3.54 10.56
N GLU A 95 12.84 -3.91 10.15
CA GLU A 95 14.05 -3.10 10.35
C GLU A 95 14.39 -2.19 9.16
N SER A 96 13.79 -2.42 8.00
CA SER A 96 14.02 -1.63 6.80
C SER A 96 12.78 -1.58 5.91
N VAL A 97 12.71 -0.60 5.01
CA VAL A 97 11.60 -0.42 4.08
C VAL A 97 12.09 -0.37 2.62
N PRO A 98 11.28 -0.87 1.66
CA PRO A 98 10.01 -1.55 1.90
C PRO A 98 10.20 -2.98 2.46
N THR A 99 9.26 -3.44 3.28
CA THR A 99 9.19 -4.83 3.75
C THR A 99 7.78 -5.35 3.57
N LEU A 100 7.65 -6.50 2.93
CA LEU A 100 6.38 -7.16 2.67
C LEU A 100 6.16 -8.32 3.65
N LEU A 101 4.98 -8.38 4.25
CA LEU A 101 4.51 -9.55 4.97
C LEU A 101 3.37 -10.21 4.21
N ILE A 102 3.45 -11.52 4.06
CA ILE A 102 2.36 -12.32 3.50
C ILE A 102 1.69 -13.07 4.64
N PHE A 103 0.40 -12.81 4.84
CA PHE A 103 -0.43 -13.54 5.78
C PHE A 103 -1.27 -14.60 5.07
N ARG A 104 -1.35 -15.78 5.67
CA ARG A 104 -2.33 -16.82 5.35
C ARG A 104 -2.93 -17.32 6.65
N GLU A 105 -4.25 -17.46 6.69
CA GLU A 105 -4.98 -17.94 7.87
C GLU A 105 -4.61 -17.19 9.17
N GLY A 106 -4.46 -15.87 9.10
CA GLY A 106 -4.11 -15.05 10.27
C GLY A 106 -2.62 -15.03 10.64
N LYS A 107 -1.76 -15.77 9.94
CA LYS A 107 -0.35 -15.94 10.31
C LYS A 107 0.57 -15.43 9.22
N VAL A 108 1.67 -14.79 9.61
CA VAL A 108 2.76 -14.46 8.69
C VAL A 108 3.40 -15.76 8.23
N VAL A 109 3.31 -16.05 6.93
CA VAL A 109 3.94 -17.22 6.30
C VAL A 109 5.21 -16.85 5.55
N ARG A 110 5.42 -15.56 5.27
CA ARG A 110 6.57 -15.06 4.53
C ARG A 110 6.82 -13.58 4.84
N MET A 111 8.09 -13.21 4.87
CA MET A 111 8.58 -11.84 4.91
C MET A 111 9.58 -11.67 3.76
N GLU A 112 9.45 -10.59 3.00
CA GLU A 112 10.36 -10.23 1.92
C GLU A 112 10.80 -8.78 2.10
N VAL A 113 12.07 -8.49 1.87
CA VAL A 113 12.65 -7.17 2.08
C VAL A 113 13.13 -6.60 0.76
N GLY A 114 12.78 -5.34 0.51
CA GLY A 114 13.19 -4.60 -0.67
C GLY A 114 12.13 -4.54 -1.76
N TYR A 115 12.54 -4.01 -2.90
CA TYR A 115 11.65 -3.76 -4.02
C TYR A 115 11.22 -5.06 -4.71
N HIS A 116 9.94 -5.15 -5.07
CA HIS A 116 9.39 -6.23 -5.90
C HIS A 116 8.57 -5.68 -7.07
N SER A 117 8.76 -6.30 -8.23
CA SER A 117 7.92 -6.11 -9.42
C SER A 117 6.53 -6.72 -9.24
N THR A 118 5.56 -6.30 -10.05
CA THR A 118 4.20 -6.84 -10.00
C THR A 118 4.16 -8.37 -10.16
N ASP A 119 5.02 -8.94 -11.01
CA ASP A 119 5.09 -10.39 -11.23
C ASP A 119 5.61 -11.14 -10.00
N GLU A 120 6.62 -10.58 -9.32
CA GLU A 120 7.12 -11.13 -8.06
C GLU A 120 6.04 -11.07 -6.98
N LEU A 121 5.34 -9.94 -6.84
CA LEU A 121 4.23 -9.81 -5.90
C LEU A 121 3.12 -10.84 -6.15
N ARG A 122 2.74 -11.07 -7.42
CA ARG A 122 1.79 -12.13 -7.79
C ARG A 122 2.31 -13.52 -7.43
N ALA A 123 3.60 -13.77 -7.59
CA ALA A 123 4.21 -15.06 -7.24
C ALA A 123 4.16 -15.29 -5.72
N LEU A 124 4.46 -14.26 -4.91
CA LEU A 124 4.38 -14.32 -3.45
C LEU A 124 2.97 -14.69 -2.95
N LEU A 125 1.93 -14.23 -3.65
CA LEU A 125 0.54 -14.52 -3.30
C LEU A 125 0.04 -15.91 -3.74
N LYS A 126 0.79 -16.67 -4.56
CA LYS A 126 0.35 -17.99 -5.06
C LYS A 126 0.80 -19.18 -4.21
N GLY A 127 1.85 -19.03 -3.40
CA GLY A 127 2.42 -20.11 -2.58
C GLY A 127 1.95 -20.08 -1.14
#